data_AF-A0A351ZVV3-F1
#
_entry.id   AF-A0A351ZVV3-F1
#
_cell.length_a   1.000
_cell.length_b   1.000
_cell.length_c   1.000
_cell.angle_alpha   90.00
_cell.angle_beta   90.00
_cell.angle_gamma   90.00
#
_symmetry.space_group_name_H-M   'P 1'
#
loop_
_entity.id
_entity.type
_entity.pdbx_description
1 polymer ?
#
loop_
_entity_poly.entity_id
_entity_poly.type
_entity_poly.pdbx_seq_one_letter_code
_entity_poly.pdbx_strand_id
1 'polypeptide(L)'
;MGFVLYGGMKHNQRQYNRRSTRLRNHDYSQPGAYFVTIVTQDRASLFGSIENGQMLLNDAGKMVLKWYFELERKFPCVKCDVVVCMPDHIHLLIFIVDDSSECWPTESLAHVTNDDTDHRDLHLGDDAASPIRPSRPNLGDIIGWFKT
;
A
#
# COMPACT_ATOMS: atom_id res chain seq x y z
N MET A 1 7.13 33.99 50.04
CA MET A 1 5.97 33.45 49.30
C MET A 1 5.84 34.26 48.02
N GLY A 2 6.27 33.71 46.88
CA GLY A 2 6.27 34.44 45.60
C GLY A 2 6.52 33.44 44.47
N PHE A 3 5.43 32.93 43.90
CA PHE A 3 5.47 32.02 42.75
C PHE A 3 5.70 32.86 41.47
N VAL A 4 6.79 32.58 40.76
CA VAL A 4 7.02 33.07 39.40
C VAL A 4 6.28 32.15 38.44
N LEU A 5 5.29 32.69 37.73
CA LEU A 5 4.58 32.00 36.65
C LEU A 5 5.47 32.01 35.40
N TYR A 6 5.85 30.83 34.89
CA TYR A 6 6.41 30.71 33.55
C TYR A 6 5.27 30.89 32.53
N GLY A 7 5.35 31.97 31.74
CA GLY A 7 4.44 32.24 30.64
C GLY A 7 4.54 31.16 29.57
N GLY A 8 3.42 30.49 29.29
CA GLY A 8 3.32 29.44 28.28
C GLY A 8 3.62 29.96 26.88
N MET A 9 4.49 29.24 26.17
CA MET A 9 4.70 29.43 24.74
C MET A 9 3.41 29.04 24.02
N LYS A 10 2.72 30.02 23.43
CA LYS A 10 1.59 29.78 22.55
C LYS A 10 2.11 29.10 21.28
N HIS A 11 1.99 27.78 21.22
CA HIS A 11 2.17 27.05 19.97
C HIS A 11 1.11 27.54 18.99
N ASN A 12 1.53 28.38 18.03
CA ASN A 12 0.70 28.79 16.92
C ASN A 12 0.47 27.55 16.04
N GLN A 13 -0.54 26.76 16.39
CA GLN A 13 -1.05 25.69 15.54
C GLN A 13 -1.62 26.36 14.30
N ARG A 14 -0.78 26.59 13.28
CA ARG A 14 -1.25 26.81 11.92
C ARG A 14 -2.08 25.58 11.59
N GLN A 15 -3.40 25.71 11.71
CA GLN A 15 -4.34 24.70 11.27
C GLN A 15 -4.15 24.54 9.77
N TYR A 16 -3.24 23.67 9.37
CA TYR A 16 -3.20 23.16 8.01
C TYR A 16 -4.50 22.39 7.86
N ASN A 17 -5.48 23.03 7.24
CA ASN A 17 -6.67 22.36 6.76
C ASN A 17 -6.18 21.33 5.74
N ARG A 18 -5.88 20.11 6.22
CA ARG A 18 -5.34 19.02 5.43
C ARG A 18 -6.44 18.62 4.45
N ARG A 19 -6.40 19.21 3.27
CA ARG A 19 -7.24 18.80 2.16
C ARG A 19 -6.82 17.38 1.76
N SER A 20 -7.80 16.53 1.46
CA SER A 20 -7.51 15.24 0.86
C SER A 20 -6.74 15.46 -0.45
N THR A 21 -5.60 14.80 -0.58
CA THR A 21 -4.88 14.70 -1.86
C THR A 21 -5.54 13.68 -2.79
N ARG A 22 -6.42 12.83 -2.26
CA ARG A 22 -7.20 11.89 -3.08
C ARG A 22 -8.28 12.65 -3.84
N LEU A 23 -8.29 12.46 -5.15
CA LEU A 23 -9.32 12.95 -6.06
C LEU A 23 -10.66 12.36 -5.64
N ARG A 24 -11.64 13.22 -5.40
CA ARG A 24 -12.98 12.80 -4.97
C ARG A 24 -13.65 12.01 -6.10
N ASN A 25 -14.35 10.94 -5.73
CA ASN A 25 -15.10 10.08 -6.64
C ASN A 25 -14.25 9.37 -7.71
N HIS A 26 -12.92 9.36 -7.54
CA HIS A 26 -12.04 8.55 -8.38
C HIS A 26 -11.94 7.13 -7.82
N ASP A 27 -12.11 6.14 -8.68
CA ASP A 27 -11.92 4.74 -8.35
C ASP A 27 -10.45 4.37 -8.50
N TYR A 28 -9.80 4.17 -7.36
CA TYR A 28 -8.38 3.85 -7.25
C TYR A 28 -8.06 2.36 -7.50
N SER A 29 -9.03 1.56 -7.96
CA SER A 29 -8.81 0.22 -8.50
C SER A 29 -8.60 0.20 -10.02
N GLN A 30 -8.91 1.33 -10.69
CA GLN A 30 -8.81 1.42 -12.13
C GLN A 30 -7.35 1.35 -12.60
N PRO A 31 -7.12 0.82 -13.82
CA PRO A 31 -5.83 0.90 -14.44
C PRO A 31 -5.32 2.34 -14.54
N GLY A 32 -4.05 2.56 -14.18
CA GLY A 32 -3.46 3.89 -14.16
C GLY A 32 -2.13 3.95 -13.41
N ALA A 33 -1.46 5.09 -13.55
CA ALA A 33 -0.23 5.40 -12.83
C ALA A 33 -0.54 6.23 -11.58
N TYR A 34 -0.03 5.80 -10.44
CA TYR A 34 -0.24 6.43 -9.15
C TYR A 34 1.11 6.81 -8.52
N PHE A 35 1.30 8.10 -8.31
CA PHE A 35 2.44 8.62 -7.56
C PHE A 35 2.12 8.65 -6.07
N VAL A 36 2.89 7.91 -5.27
CA VAL A 36 2.66 7.77 -3.83
C VAL A 36 3.90 8.20 -3.06
N THR A 37 3.72 9.08 -2.09
CA THR A 37 4.76 9.42 -1.11
C THR A 37 4.38 8.86 0.25
N ILE A 38 5.27 8.08 0.86
CA ILE A 38 5.12 7.60 2.24
C ILE A 38 6.21 8.26 3.07
N VAL A 39 5.80 9.00 4.10
CA VAL A 39 6.69 9.72 5.02
C VAL A 39 6.70 8.96 6.35
N THR A 40 7.87 8.84 6.96
CA THR A 40 8.00 8.24 8.30
C THR A 40 7.26 9.09 9.34
N GLN A 41 6.90 8.44 10.45
CA GLN A 41 6.35 9.15 11.59
C GLN A 41 7.34 10.23 12.06
N ASP A 42 6.82 11.43 12.32
CA ASP A 42 7.59 12.62 12.73
C ASP A 42 8.76 12.99 11.80
N ARG A 43 8.75 12.49 10.55
CA ARG A 43 9.85 12.66 9.58
C ARG A 43 11.19 12.17 10.12
N ALA A 44 11.18 11.11 10.92
CA ALA A 44 12.40 10.47 11.38
C ALA A 44 13.20 9.88 10.22
N SER A 45 14.51 10.10 10.19
CA SER A 45 15.43 9.58 9.16
C SER A 45 15.70 8.07 9.31
N LEU A 46 14.67 7.24 9.15
CA LEU A 46 14.73 5.81 9.41
C LEU A 46 15.38 5.00 8.28
N PHE A 47 15.45 5.54 7.06
CA PHE A 47 15.90 4.78 5.88
C PHE A 47 17.38 4.97 5.56
N GLY A 48 18.08 5.84 6.27
CA GLY A 48 19.50 6.10 6.10
C GLY A 48 19.86 7.57 6.26
N SER A 49 20.96 7.97 5.64
CA SER A 49 21.50 9.34 5.65
C SER A 49 21.92 9.76 4.25
N ILE A 50 22.14 11.06 4.07
CA ILE A 50 22.73 11.60 2.84
C ILE A 50 24.15 12.07 3.16
N GLU A 51 25.14 11.55 2.44
CA GLU A 51 26.53 11.98 2.53
C GLU A 51 27.03 12.38 1.14
N ASN A 52 27.65 13.56 1.01
CA ASN A 52 28.13 14.09 -0.27
C ASN A 52 27.06 14.10 -1.38
N GLY A 53 25.80 14.35 -1.02
CA GLY A 53 24.67 14.38 -1.96
C GLY A 53 24.16 12.99 -2.41
N GLN A 54 24.69 11.90 -1.83
CA GLN A 54 24.28 10.54 -2.15
C GLN A 54 23.50 9.91 -0.99
N MET A 55 22.45 9.16 -1.31
CA MET A 55 21.69 8.42 -0.31
C MET A 55 22.44 7.16 0.11
N LEU A 56 22.80 7.07 1.40
CA LEU A 56 23.34 5.87 2.02
C LEU A 56 22.21 5.14 2.76
N LEU A 57 21.72 4.07 2.16
CA LEU A 57 20.66 3.26 2.73
C LEU A 57 21.17 2.41 3.89
N ASN A 58 20.48 2.48 5.02
CA ASN A 58 20.62 1.48 6.08
C ASN A 58 19.76 0.24 5.77
N ASP A 59 19.71 -0.72 6.69
CA ASP A 59 18.98 -1.96 6.46
C ASP A 59 17.46 -1.77 6.33
N ALA A 60 16.89 -0.78 7.02
CA ALA A 60 15.48 -0.42 6.85
C ALA A 60 15.22 0.17 5.47
N GLY A 61 16.08 1.06 4.97
CA GLY A 61 15.98 1.60 3.61
C GLY A 61 16.06 0.52 2.53
N LYS A 62 17.00 -0.43 2.67
CA LYS A 62 17.13 -1.58 1.77
C LYS A 62 15.90 -2.50 1.84
N MET A 63 15.39 -2.74 3.04
CA MET A 63 14.18 -3.55 3.26
C MET A 63 12.97 -2.95 2.55
N VAL A 64 12.72 -1.66 2.70
CA VAL A 64 11.58 -0.98 2.06
C VAL A 64 11.67 -1.04 0.53
N LEU A 65 12.87 -0.84 -0.05
CA LEU A 65 13.07 -1.00 -1.49
C LEU A 65 12.80 -2.44 -1.97
N LYS A 66 13.25 -3.44 -1.21
CA LYS A 66 12.97 -4.85 -1.53
C LYS A 66 11.47 -5.12 -1.55
N TRP A 67 10.74 -4.70 -0.52
CA TRP A 67 9.29 -4.91 -0.42
C TRP A 67 8.50 -4.14 -1.46
N TYR A 68 9.03 -3.03 -1.97
CA TYR A 68 8.39 -2.29 -3.05
C TYR A 68 8.31 -3.16 -4.31
N PHE A 69 9.42 -3.78 -4.73
CA PHE A 69 9.39 -4.69 -5.88
C PHE A 69 8.64 -6.00 -5.59
N GLU A 70 8.55 -6.41 -4.33
CA GLU A 70 7.73 -7.56 -3.91
C GLU A 70 6.22 -7.34 -4.14
N LEU A 71 5.77 -6.08 -4.30
CA LEU A 71 4.39 -5.77 -4.66
C LEU A 71 3.97 -6.46 -5.96
N GLU A 72 4.84 -6.58 -6.95
CA GLU A 72 4.50 -7.25 -8.22
C GLU A 72 4.22 -8.75 -8.03
N ARG A 73 4.90 -9.39 -7.07
CA ARG A 73 4.63 -10.80 -6.73
C ARG A 73 3.35 -10.94 -5.92
N LYS A 74 3.09 -10.00 -5.02
CA LYS A 74 1.89 -10.03 -4.16
C LYS A 74 0.63 -9.68 -4.93
N PHE A 75 0.71 -8.70 -5.83
CA PHE A 75 -0.39 -8.16 -6.62
C PHE A 75 -0.02 -8.23 -8.11
N PRO A 76 -0.43 -9.27 -8.84
CA PRO A 76 -0.02 -9.47 -10.24
C PRO A 76 -0.39 -8.32 -11.19
N CYS A 77 -1.45 -7.56 -10.91
CA CYS A 77 -1.82 -6.35 -11.66
C CYS A 77 -1.04 -5.09 -11.26
N VAL A 78 -0.05 -5.19 -10.38
CA VAL A 78 0.82 -4.08 -10.03
C VAL A 78 2.11 -4.19 -10.82
N LYS A 79 2.54 -3.07 -11.40
CA LYS A 79 3.89 -2.87 -11.91
C LYS A 79 4.57 -1.73 -11.17
N CYS A 80 5.80 -1.98 -10.74
CA CYS A 80 6.63 -1.05 -10.02
C CYS A 80 7.67 -0.49 -10.98
N ASP A 81 7.74 0.83 -11.07
CA ASP A 81 8.75 1.51 -11.87
C ASP A 81 9.69 2.30 -10.93
N VAL A 82 9.91 3.59 -11.21
CA VAL A 82 10.82 4.44 -10.45
C VAL A 82 10.46 4.52 -8.98
N VAL A 83 11.47 4.35 -8.13
CA VAL A 83 11.42 4.56 -6.69
C VAL A 83 12.57 5.44 -6.23
N VAL A 84 12.29 6.41 -5.36
CA VAL A 84 13.30 7.26 -4.72
C VAL A 84 13.13 7.16 -3.21
N CYS A 85 14.14 6.62 -2.55
CA CYS A 85 14.20 6.55 -1.09
C CYS A 85 15.07 7.69 -0.55
N MET A 86 14.50 8.50 0.34
CA MET A 86 15.15 9.56 1.08
C MET A 86 15.22 9.16 2.56
N PRO A 87 16.00 9.82 3.42
CA PRO A 87 16.15 9.42 4.82
C PRO A 87 14.84 9.22 5.58
N ASP A 88 13.85 10.09 5.36
CA ASP A 88 12.57 10.16 6.09
C ASP A 88 11.32 9.89 5.23
N HIS A 89 11.47 9.60 3.93
CA HIS A 89 10.33 9.31 3.06
C HIS A 89 10.73 8.53 1.82
N ILE A 90 9.74 7.92 1.18
CA ILE A 90 9.90 7.22 -0.09
C ILE A 90 8.85 7.70 -1.10
N HIS A 91 9.29 7.86 -2.35
CA HIS A 91 8.44 8.16 -3.51
C HIS A 91 8.34 6.93 -4.38
N LEU A 92 7.11 6.54 -4.72
CA LEU A 92 6.77 5.32 -5.44
C LEU A 92 5.96 5.67 -6.68
N LEU A 93 6.28 5.05 -7.82
CA LEU A 93 5.47 5.09 -9.03
C LEU A 93 4.86 3.71 -9.29
N ILE A 94 3.58 3.56 -8.91
CA ILE A 94 2.84 2.30 -8.99
C ILE A 94 1.90 2.35 -10.17
N PHE A 95 1.98 1.36 -11.05
CA PHE A 95 1.00 1.15 -12.11
C PHE A 95 0.05 0.04 -11.70
N ILE A 96 -1.25 0.34 -11.74
CA ILE A 96 -2.27 -0.70 -11.79
C ILE A 96 -2.54 -0.96 -13.27
N VAL A 97 -2.35 -2.19 -13.74
CA VAL A 97 -2.56 -2.56 -15.15
C VAL A 97 -3.81 -3.39 -15.31
N ASP A 98 -4.52 -3.24 -16.42
CA ASP A 98 -5.63 -4.14 -16.74
C ASP A 98 -5.05 -5.40 -17.33
N ASP A 99 -4.97 -6.46 -16.53
CA ASP A 99 -4.68 -7.78 -17.05
C ASP A 99 -5.97 -8.59 -17.05
N SER A 100 -6.39 -9.05 -18.23
CA SER A 100 -7.61 -9.83 -18.43
C SER A 100 -7.62 -11.17 -17.67
N SER A 101 -6.48 -11.54 -17.09
CA SER A 101 -6.31 -12.65 -16.15
C SER A 101 -6.09 -12.13 -14.72
N GLU A 102 -7.16 -12.16 -13.93
CA GLU A 102 -7.20 -12.36 -12.47
C GLU A 102 -6.08 -11.75 -11.60
N CYS A 103 -6.28 -10.50 -11.15
CA CYS A 103 -5.45 -9.87 -10.12
C CYS A 103 -5.85 -10.28 -8.69
N TRP A 104 -5.67 -11.55 -8.36
CA TRP A 104 -5.83 -12.03 -6.99
C TRP A 104 -4.49 -12.00 -6.27
N PRO A 105 -4.45 -11.57 -4.99
CA PRO A 105 -3.27 -11.79 -4.18
C PRO A 105 -2.96 -13.28 -4.09
N THR A 106 -1.72 -13.68 -4.35
CA THR A 106 -1.30 -15.11 -4.43
C THR A 106 -1.63 -15.93 -3.16
N GLU A 107 -1.86 -15.27 -2.02
CA GLU A 107 -2.23 -15.94 -0.76
C GLU A 107 -3.73 -16.19 -0.58
N SER A 108 -4.59 -15.65 -1.45
CA SER A 108 -6.06 -15.84 -1.37
C SER A 108 -6.55 -17.18 -1.94
N LEU A 109 -5.68 -17.96 -2.62
CA LEU A 109 -6.04 -19.23 -3.27
C LEU A 109 -5.84 -20.47 -2.37
N ALA A 110 -5.29 -20.31 -1.17
CA ALA A 110 -4.93 -21.41 -0.29
C ALA A 110 -6.04 -21.77 0.72
N HIS A 111 -7.25 -22.13 0.26
CA HIS A 111 -8.22 -22.92 1.03
C HIS A 111 -9.32 -23.49 0.09
N VAL A 112 -8.92 -24.28 -0.90
CA VAL A 112 -9.81 -25.28 -1.49
C VAL A 112 -9.10 -26.62 -1.26
N THR A 113 -9.45 -27.29 -0.18
CA THR A 113 -9.05 -28.68 0.02
C THR A 113 -9.75 -29.51 -1.04
N ASN A 114 -8.98 -30.09 -1.95
CA ASN A 114 -9.46 -31.15 -2.82
C ASN A 114 -9.83 -32.34 -1.92
N ASP A 115 -11.11 -32.70 -1.87
CA ASP A 115 -11.56 -33.98 -1.35
C ASP A 115 -12.27 -34.73 -2.48
N ASP A 116 -11.77 -35.93 -2.75
CA ASP A 116 -12.24 -36.83 -3.79
C ASP A 116 -13.58 -37.46 -3.39
N THR A 117 -14.68 -37.25 -4.13
CA THR A 117 -15.77 -38.25 -4.16
C THR A 117 -16.64 -38.19 -5.42
N ASP A 118 -16.48 -39.24 -6.23
CA ASP A 118 -17.47 -40.09 -6.91
C ASP A 118 -18.61 -39.50 -7.80
N HIS A 119 -18.77 -40.18 -8.94
CA HIS A 119 -19.78 -39.99 -9.97
C HIS A 119 -21.23 -40.07 -9.43
N ARG A 120 -22.09 -39.12 -9.83
CA ARG A 120 -23.48 -39.36 -10.30
C ARG A 120 -24.13 -38.07 -10.83
N ASP A 121 -24.67 -38.18 -12.04
CA ASP A 121 -25.57 -37.21 -12.68
C ASP A 121 -26.81 -36.91 -11.84
N LEU A 122 -27.10 -35.64 -11.57
CA LEU A 122 -28.46 -35.12 -11.37
C LEU A 122 -28.54 -33.65 -11.84
N HIS A 123 -29.37 -33.42 -12.87
CA HIS A 123 -29.88 -32.10 -13.25
C HIS A 123 -30.84 -31.55 -12.19
N LEU A 124 -30.75 -30.23 -11.90
CA LEU A 124 -31.82 -29.23 -11.67
C LEU A 124 -31.49 -28.24 -10.51
N GLY A 125 -31.57 -26.94 -10.82
CA GLY A 125 -32.06 -25.91 -9.90
C GLY A 125 -31.05 -25.11 -9.05
N ASP A 126 -31.13 -23.79 -9.23
CA ASP A 126 -31.13 -22.75 -8.18
C ASP A 126 -29.80 -22.25 -7.58
N ASP A 127 -29.58 -20.94 -7.76
CA ASP A 127 -29.03 -20.01 -6.77
C ASP A 127 -27.73 -20.37 -6.04
N ALA A 128 -26.76 -20.95 -6.76
CA ALA A 128 -25.38 -20.97 -6.29
C ALA A 128 -24.84 -19.52 -6.28
N ALA A 129 -25.01 -18.82 -5.16
CA ALA A 129 -24.27 -17.61 -4.85
C ALA A 129 -22.80 -17.91 -5.15
N SER A 130 -22.28 -17.28 -6.21
CA SER A 130 -20.86 -17.39 -6.53
C SER A 130 -20.08 -17.08 -5.27
N PRO A 131 -19.04 -17.87 -4.92
CA PRO A 131 -18.18 -17.53 -3.78
C PRO A 131 -17.81 -16.06 -3.92
N ILE A 132 -17.90 -15.28 -2.84
CA ILE A 132 -17.60 -13.84 -2.85
C ILE A 132 -16.17 -13.72 -3.38
N ARG A 133 -16.06 -13.48 -4.69
CA ARG A 133 -14.79 -13.17 -5.33
C ARG A 133 -14.33 -11.91 -4.61
N PRO A 134 -13.11 -11.87 -4.05
CA PRO A 134 -12.63 -10.64 -3.44
C PRO A 134 -12.80 -9.48 -4.44
N SER A 135 -12.95 -8.25 -4.00
CA SER A 135 -12.86 -7.15 -4.97
C SER A 135 -11.41 -7.07 -5.49
N ARG A 136 -11.23 -6.70 -6.76
CA ARG A 136 -9.90 -6.31 -7.29
C ARG A 136 -9.24 -5.33 -6.31
N PRO A 137 -7.95 -5.53 -5.92
CA PRO A 137 -7.31 -4.67 -4.93
C PRO A 137 -7.21 -3.24 -5.46
N ASN A 138 -7.64 -2.28 -4.65
CA ASN A 138 -7.45 -0.86 -4.96
C ASN A 138 -6.08 -0.37 -4.45
N LEU A 139 -5.65 0.82 -4.89
CA LEU A 139 -4.39 1.43 -4.43
C LEU A 139 -4.26 1.49 -2.89
N GLY A 140 -5.37 1.69 -2.18
CA GLY A 140 -5.40 1.69 -0.72
C GLY A 140 -5.03 0.34 -0.11
N ASP A 141 -5.52 -0.77 -0.68
CA ASP A 141 -5.21 -2.14 -0.24
C ASP A 141 -3.73 -2.46 -0.48
N ILE A 142 -3.24 -2.09 -1.66
CA ILE A 142 -1.83 -2.27 -2.08
C ILE A 142 -0.89 -1.53 -1.11
N ILE A 143 -1.18 -0.25 -0.84
CA ILE A 143 -0.38 0.56 0.10
C ILE A 143 -0.58 0.12 1.55
N GLY A 144 -1.74 -0.44 1.90
CA GLY A 144 -1.99 -1.02 3.22
C GLY A 144 -1.08 -2.21 3.48
N TRP A 145 -1.03 -3.15 2.53
CA TRP A 145 -0.14 -4.31 2.63
C TRP A 145 1.33 -3.89 2.66
N PHE A 146 1.75 -2.94 1.81
CA PHE A 146 3.12 -2.44 1.78
C PHE A 146 3.60 -1.88 3.14
N LYS A 147 2.69 -1.39 3.97
CA LYS A 147 2.99 -0.78 5.28
C LYS A 147 2.96 -1.74 6.46
N THR A 148 2.55 -2.99 6.24
CA THR A 148 2.39 -4.01 7.29
C THR A 148 3.71 -4.75 7.50
#